data_AF-A0A938SGH0-F1
#
_entry.id   AF-A0A938SGH0-F1
#
_cell.length_a   1.000
_cell.length_b   1.000
_cell.length_c   1.000
_cell.angle_alpha   90.00
_cell.angle_beta   90.00
_cell.angle_gamma   90.00
#
_symmetry.space_group_name_H-M   'P 1'
#
loop_
_entity.id
_entity.type
_entity.pdbx_description
1 polymer ?
#
loop_
_entity_poly.entity_id
_entity_poly.type
_entity_poly.pdbx_seq_one_letter_code
_entity_poly.pdbx_strand_id
1 'polypeptide(L)'
;MSKPKNSRSSNEVCSFCGKTYDMVGHLIQGAANVFICNECIELCHSILLQEQRKSAKPRPSPMLKLPTPSQIKRQLDEYVIGQEKTKKVLAVAVHNHYKRLLVDVGSDVELEKSNILLIGPTGSGKTLLARVLAKILDVPFAIGDATCLTEAGYVGEDVENLLLKLLQAADFNIARAQQGII
;
A
#
# COMPACT_ATOMS: atom_id res chain seq x y z
N MET A 1 4.83 -2.27 -55.82
CA MET A 1 5.13 -1.24 -54.80
C MET A 1 4.27 -0.02 -55.08
N SER A 2 3.07 0.03 -54.51
CA SER A 2 2.11 1.11 -54.74
C SER A 2 2.10 2.03 -53.53
N LYS A 3 2.74 3.20 -53.63
CA LYS A 3 2.59 4.27 -52.63
C LYS A 3 1.21 4.90 -52.82
N PRO A 4 0.33 4.97 -51.80
CA PRO A 4 -0.88 5.75 -51.91
C PRO A 4 -0.55 7.22 -51.64
N LYS A 5 -1.02 8.09 -52.55
CA LYS A 5 -1.03 9.55 -52.40
C LYS A 5 -2.04 9.88 -51.30
N ASN A 6 -1.59 10.49 -50.20
CA ASN A 6 -2.49 10.97 -49.15
C ASN A 6 -2.94 12.39 -49.50
N SER A 7 -4.06 12.50 -50.23
CA SER A 7 -4.80 13.74 -50.39
C SER A 7 -5.52 14.03 -49.07
N ARG A 8 -4.84 14.67 -48.12
CA ARG A 8 -5.46 15.11 -46.85
C ARG A 8 -6.44 16.24 -47.16
N SER A 9 -7.73 15.92 -47.03
CA SER A 9 -8.82 16.87 -47.12
C SER A 9 -8.70 17.91 -46.01
N SER A 10 -8.60 19.16 -46.43
CA SER A 10 -8.56 20.37 -45.63
C SER A 10 -9.87 20.64 -44.90
N ASN A 11 -10.18 19.86 -43.85
CA ASN A 11 -11.13 20.21 -42.76
C ASN A 11 -11.22 19.12 -41.66
N GLU A 12 -10.11 18.47 -41.29
CA GLU A 12 -10.08 17.60 -40.11
C GLU A 12 -9.88 18.47 -38.85
N VAL A 13 -10.96 18.63 -38.07
CA VAL A 13 -10.98 19.45 -36.84
C VAL A 13 -11.23 18.57 -35.62
N CYS A 14 -10.65 18.95 -34.48
CA CYS A 14 -10.92 18.29 -33.21
C CYS A 14 -12.39 18.48 -32.81
N SER A 15 -13.11 17.39 -32.55
CA SER A 15 -14.53 17.41 -32.16
C SER A 15 -14.77 17.98 -30.75
N PHE A 16 -13.72 18.23 -29.96
CA PHE A 16 -13.80 18.77 -28.60
C PHE A 16 -13.51 20.27 -28.53
N CYS A 17 -12.52 20.76 -29.29
CA CYS A 17 -12.09 22.17 -29.24
C CYS A 17 -12.21 22.93 -30.57
N GLY A 18 -12.57 22.25 -31.66
CA GLY A 18 -12.74 22.86 -32.99
C GLY A 18 -11.44 23.25 -33.71
N LYS A 19 -10.26 23.03 -33.11
CA LYS A 19 -8.96 23.36 -33.71
C LYS A 19 -8.60 22.41 -34.85
N THR A 20 -7.93 22.94 -35.88
CA THR A 20 -7.39 22.17 -37.02
C THR A 20 -6.05 21.54 -36.68
N TYR A 21 -5.62 20.56 -37.49
CA TYR A 21 -4.30 19.90 -37.35
C TYR A 21 -3.14 20.89 -37.21
N ASP A 22 -3.13 21.99 -37.97
CA ASP A 22 -2.05 22.99 -37.96
C ASP A 22 -1.90 23.71 -36.61
N MET A 23 -2.98 23.81 -35.83
CA MET A 23 -2.97 24.52 -34.54
C MET A 23 -2.50 23.65 -33.37
N VAL A 24 -2.71 22.33 -33.44
CA VAL A 24 -2.43 21.39 -32.34
C VAL A 24 -1.29 20.42 -32.66
N GLY A 25 -0.86 20.37 -33.92
CA GLY A 25 0.22 19.53 -34.43
C GLY A 25 -0.13 18.05 -34.52
N HIS A 26 -1.00 17.51 -33.65
CA HIS A 26 -1.41 16.11 -33.63
C HIS A 26 -2.93 15.95 -33.48
N LEU A 27 -3.51 15.16 -34.38
CA LEU A 27 -4.93 14.80 -34.38
C LEU A 27 -5.04 13.27 -34.45
N ILE A 28 -5.79 12.68 -33.51
CA ILE A 28 -6.03 11.23 -33.44
C ILE A 28 -7.45 10.95 -33.94
N GLN A 29 -7.58 10.02 -34.89
CA GLN A 29 -8.86 9.59 -35.44
C GLN A 29 -9.44 8.45 -34.60
N GLY A 30 -10.68 8.62 -34.14
CA GLY A 30 -11.48 7.60 -33.46
C GLY A 30 -12.44 6.88 -34.41
N ALA A 31 -13.31 6.04 -33.84
CA ALA A 31 -14.40 5.43 -34.59
C ALA A 31 -15.39 6.50 -35.10
N ALA A 32 -16.04 6.23 -36.24
CA ALA A 32 -17.10 7.07 -36.81
C ALA A 32 -16.69 8.54 -37.10
N ASN A 33 -15.53 8.77 -37.73
CA ASN A 33 -15.05 10.09 -38.17
C ASN A 33 -14.96 11.16 -37.06
N VAL A 34 -14.74 10.75 -35.81
CA VAL A 34 -14.48 11.65 -34.68
C VAL A 34 -12.97 11.87 -34.55
N PHE A 35 -12.56 13.10 -34.26
CA PHE A 35 -11.14 13.44 -34.07
C PHE A 35 -10.91 14.10 -32.71
N ILE A 36 -9.79 13.77 -32.07
CA ILE A 36 -9.37 14.37 -30.80
C ILE A 36 -7.91 14.81 -30.89
N CYS A 37 -7.58 16.01 -30.40
CA CYS A 37 -6.20 16.51 -30.37
C CYS A 37 -5.49 16.13 -29.06
N ASN A 38 -4.15 16.21 -29.07
CA ASN A 38 -3.29 16.03 -27.90
C ASN A 38 -3.68 16.94 -26.72
N GLU A 39 -3.95 18.23 -26.95
CA GLU A 39 -4.35 19.15 -25.88
C GLU A 39 -5.65 18.72 -25.18
N CYS A 40 -6.65 18.25 -25.95
CA CYS A 40 -7.90 17.76 -25.38
C CYS A 40 -7.71 16.44 -24.61
N ILE A 41 -6.78 15.57 -25.03
CA ILE A 41 -6.46 14.35 -24.29
C ILE A 41 -5.85 14.70 -22.93
N GLU A 42 -4.90 15.64 -22.88
CA GLU A 42 -4.29 16.09 -21.63
C GLU A 42 -5.32 16.76 -20.71
N LEU A 43 -6.19 17.60 -21.27
CA LEU A 43 -7.26 18.25 -20.52
C LEU A 43 -8.25 17.22 -19.95
N CYS A 44 -8.76 16.31 -20.78
CA CYS A 44 -9.64 15.23 -20.33
C CYS A 44 -8.95 14.35 -19.27
N HIS A 45 -7.67 14.02 -19.44
CA HIS A 45 -6.90 13.27 -18.46
C HIS A 45 -6.79 14.01 -17.12
N SER A 46 -6.53 15.33 -17.14
CA SER A 46 -6.47 16.14 -15.91
C SER A 46 -7.82 16.24 -15.18
N ILE A 47 -8.92 16.38 -15.93
CA ILE A 47 -10.28 16.41 -15.38
C ILE A 47 -10.62 15.06 -14.74
N LEU A 48 -10.32 13.95 -15.42
CA LEU A 48 -10.52 12.59 -14.89
C LEU A 48 -9.73 12.35 -13.61
N LEU A 49 -8.47 12.81 -13.53
CA LEU A 49 -7.66 12.72 -12.31
C LEU A 49 -8.23 13.56 -11.16
N GLN A 50 -8.79 14.74 -11.45
CA GLN A 50 -9.45 15.57 -10.43
C GLN A 50 -10.76 14.94 -9.94
N GLU A 51 -11.55 14.34 -10.83
CA GLU A 51 -12.76 13.61 -10.45
C GLU A 51 -12.43 12.35 -9.65
N GLN A 52 -11.39 11.59 -9.99
CA GLN A 52 -10.93 10.47 -9.17
C GLN A 52 -10.53 10.89 -7.76
N ARG A 53 -9.95 12.08 -7.58
CA ARG A 53 -9.62 12.65 -6.26
C ARG A 53 -10.85 13.11 -5.49
N LYS A 54 -11.86 13.69 -6.16
CA LYS A 54 -13.12 14.16 -5.54
C LYS A 54 -14.12 13.03 -5.27
N SER A 55 -14.11 11.98 -6.09
CA SER A 55 -14.98 10.80 -5.99
C SER A 55 -14.29 9.63 -5.27
N ALA A 56 -13.16 9.87 -4.61
CA ALA A 56 -12.51 8.92 -3.73
C ALA A 56 -13.36 8.67 -2.47
N LYS A 57 -14.48 7.96 -2.61
CA LYS A 57 -14.65 6.79 -1.74
C LYS A 57 -13.41 5.94 -2.00
N PRO A 58 -12.62 5.56 -0.99
CA PRO A 58 -11.42 4.78 -1.22
C PRO A 58 -11.85 3.50 -1.93
N ARG A 59 -11.66 3.45 -3.25
CA ARG A 59 -11.59 2.19 -3.97
C ARG A 59 -10.35 1.56 -3.38
N PRO A 60 -10.45 0.42 -2.69
CA PRO A 60 -9.25 -0.24 -2.22
C PRO A 60 -8.38 -0.43 -3.46
N SER A 61 -7.15 0.08 -3.38
CA SER A 61 -6.02 -0.43 -4.14
C SER A 61 -6.14 -1.96 -4.23
N PRO A 62 -5.68 -2.60 -5.32
CA PRO A 62 -5.83 -4.05 -5.51
C PRO A 62 -5.43 -4.72 -4.20
N MET A 63 -6.45 -5.25 -3.53
CA MET A 63 -6.40 -5.53 -2.10
C MET A 63 -5.15 -6.36 -1.81
N LEU A 64 -4.24 -5.81 -0.99
CA LEU A 64 -3.58 -6.67 -0.01
C LEU A 64 -4.76 -7.34 0.70
N LYS A 65 -5.08 -8.59 0.34
CA LYS A 65 -6.16 -9.34 0.98
C LYS A 65 -5.72 -9.53 2.43
N LEU A 66 -6.09 -8.60 3.29
CA LEU A 66 -5.84 -8.70 4.71
C LEU A 66 -6.50 -10.00 5.17
N PRO A 67 -5.72 -11.00 5.62
CA PRO A 67 -6.29 -12.28 5.99
C PRO A 67 -7.27 -12.11 7.14
N THR A 68 -8.32 -12.93 7.14
CA THR A 68 -9.27 -12.93 8.25
C THR A 68 -8.60 -13.46 9.52
N PRO A 69 -9.07 -13.10 10.72
CA PRO A 69 -8.49 -13.63 11.96
C PRO A 69 -8.44 -15.17 11.98
N SER A 70 -9.44 -15.84 11.42
CA SER A 70 -9.45 -17.30 11.29
C SER A 70 -8.35 -17.83 10.37
N GLN A 71 -8.03 -17.13 9.28
CA GLN A 71 -6.94 -17.48 8.37
C GLN A 71 -5.57 -17.28 9.03
N ILE A 72 -5.36 -16.15 9.70
CA ILE A 72 -4.13 -15.87 10.44
C ILE A 72 -3.90 -16.94 11.51
N LYS A 73 -4.94 -17.26 12.29
CA LYS A 73 -4.88 -18.31 13.32
C LYS A 73 -4.52 -19.67 12.71
N ARG A 74 -5.13 -20.04 11.58
CA ARG A 74 -4.84 -21.30 10.89
C ARG A 74 -3.40 -21.37 10.42
N GLN A 75 -2.86 -20.30 9.84
CA GLN A 75 -1.45 -20.28 9.43
C GLN A 75 -0.51 -20.31 10.64
N LEU A 76 -0.85 -19.64 11.75
CA LEU A 76 -0.09 -19.75 12.99
C LEU A 76 -0.11 -21.19 13.56
N ASP A 77 -1.20 -21.94 13.37
CA ASP A 77 -1.29 -23.34 13.79
C ASP A 77 -0.27 -24.25 13.10
N GLU A 78 0.16 -23.92 11.87
CA GLU A 78 1.15 -24.70 11.11
C GLU A 78 2.56 -24.61 11.73
N TYR A 79 2.86 -23.55 12.48
CA TYR A 79 4.19 -23.30 13.05
C TYR A 79 4.21 -23.36 14.59
N VAL A 80 3.11 -23.04 15.26
CA VAL A 80 3.03 -22.94 16.72
C VAL A 80 1.95 -23.87 17.28
N ILE A 81 2.42 -24.95 17.90
CA ILE A 81 1.57 -25.97 18.52
C ILE A 81 1.04 -25.47 19.87
N GLY A 82 -0.27 -25.61 20.10
CA GLY A 82 -0.95 -25.12 21.30
C GLY A 82 -1.11 -23.59 21.33
N GLN A 83 -1.24 -22.99 22.52
CA GLN A 83 -1.42 -21.53 22.71
C GLN A 83 -2.63 -20.94 21.98
N GLU A 84 -3.75 -21.68 21.94
CA GLU A 84 -4.96 -21.31 21.22
C GLU A 84 -5.48 -19.92 21.58
N LYS A 85 -5.46 -19.55 22.86
CA LYS A 85 -5.89 -18.23 23.33
C LYS A 85 -5.02 -17.12 22.74
N THR A 86 -3.70 -17.28 22.78
CA THR A 86 -2.73 -16.32 22.25
C THR A 86 -2.88 -16.14 20.75
N LYS A 87 -2.99 -17.25 19.99
CA LYS A 87 -3.18 -17.19 18.53
C LYS A 87 -4.46 -16.46 18.14
N LYS A 88 -5.57 -16.68 18.86
CA LYS A 88 -6.83 -15.94 18.63
C LYS A 88 -6.67 -14.44 18.90
N VAL A 89 -6.06 -14.07 20.02
CA VAL A 89 -5.85 -12.66 20.39
C VAL A 89 -4.96 -11.95 19.37
N LEU A 90 -3.83 -12.57 19.00
CA LEU A 90 -2.92 -12.05 17.97
C LEU A 90 -3.63 -11.85 16.64
N ALA A 91 -4.39 -12.87 16.19
CA ALA A 91 -5.08 -12.80 14.91
C ALA A 91 -6.11 -11.65 14.84
N VAL A 92 -6.85 -11.40 15.93
CA VAL A 92 -7.81 -10.29 16.00
C VAL A 92 -7.09 -8.95 16.08
N ALA A 93 -6.12 -8.82 16.99
CA ALA A 93 -5.38 -7.57 17.20
C ALA A 93 -4.70 -7.08 15.92
N VAL A 94 -4.07 -8.00 15.20
CA VAL A 94 -3.31 -7.69 13.99
C VAL A 94 -4.23 -7.39 12.80
N HIS A 95 -5.31 -8.17 12.65
CA HIS A 95 -6.34 -7.84 11.67
C HIS A 95 -6.91 -6.43 11.89
N ASN A 96 -7.22 -6.07 13.14
CA ASN A 96 -7.70 -4.72 13.45
C ASN A 96 -6.64 -3.65 13.21
N HIS A 97 -5.37 -3.92 13.55
CA HIS A 97 -4.25 -3.00 13.32
C HIS A 97 -4.12 -2.62 11.84
N TYR A 98 -4.11 -3.60 10.94
CA TYR A 98 -4.00 -3.33 9.51
C TYR A 98 -5.29 -2.83 8.88
N LYS A 99 -6.45 -3.23 9.41
CA LYS A 99 -7.73 -2.64 9.01
C LYS A 99 -7.76 -1.14 9.29
N ARG A 100 -7.23 -0.72 10.45
CA ARG A 100 -7.06 0.70 10.79
C ARG A 100 -6.18 1.43 9.77
N LEU A 101 -5.02 0.88 9.43
CA LEU A 101 -4.11 1.47 8.43
C LEU A 101 -4.75 1.63 7.03
N LEU A 102 -5.73 0.78 6.69
CA LEU A 102 -6.46 0.88 5.42
C LEU A 102 -7.62 1.88 5.45
N VAL A 103 -8.18 2.18 6.63
CA VAL A 103 -9.39 3.01 6.81
C VAL A 103 -9.06 4.48 7.03
N ASP A 104 -7.79 4.84 7.25
CA ASP A 104 -7.29 6.17 7.65
C ASP A 104 -7.45 7.29 6.59
N VAL A 105 -8.36 7.13 5.63
CA VAL A 105 -8.72 8.14 4.62
C VAL A 105 -10.16 8.58 4.86
N GLY A 106 -10.39 9.38 5.92
CA GLY A 106 -11.58 10.25 6.03
C GLY A 106 -12.65 9.91 7.07
N SER A 107 -12.37 9.08 8.09
CA SER A 107 -13.27 8.94 9.24
C SER A 107 -12.87 9.87 10.37
N ASP A 108 -13.84 10.64 10.89
CA ASP A 108 -13.72 11.55 12.06
C ASP A 108 -13.57 10.79 13.40
N VAL A 109 -13.09 9.55 13.34
CA VAL A 109 -12.95 8.61 14.45
C VAL A 109 -11.49 8.24 14.57
N GLU A 110 -10.84 8.76 15.60
CA GLU A 110 -9.46 8.41 15.94
C GLU A 110 -9.41 6.96 16.45
N LEU A 111 -8.76 6.09 15.68
CA LEU A 111 -8.55 4.70 16.09
C LEU A 111 -7.20 4.57 16.80
N GLU A 112 -7.23 4.22 18.08
CA GLU A 112 -6.02 4.00 18.87
C GLU A 112 -5.21 2.78 18.40
N LYS A 113 -3.88 2.87 18.51
CA LYS A 113 -2.98 1.75 18.22
C LYS A 113 -2.99 0.77 19.39
N SER A 114 -3.37 -0.47 19.15
CA SER A 114 -3.23 -1.55 20.14
C SER A 114 -1.87 -2.27 19.99
N ASN A 115 -0.98 -2.06 20.95
CA ASN A 115 0.25 -2.85 21.08
C ASN A 115 -0.04 -4.15 21.87
N ILE A 116 0.83 -5.15 21.74
CA ILE A 116 0.62 -6.49 22.32
C ILE A 116 1.74 -6.81 23.32
N LEU A 117 1.36 -7.22 24.52
CA LEU A 117 2.29 -7.76 25.53
C LEU A 117 2.13 -9.30 25.61
N LEU A 118 3.20 -10.03 25.33
CA LEU A 118 3.22 -11.50 25.41
C LEU A 118 3.92 -11.95 26.69
N ILE A 119 3.17 -12.58 27.60
CA ILE A 119 3.68 -13.11 28.87
C ILE A 119 3.69 -14.64 28.80
N GLY A 120 4.82 -15.26 29.17
CA GLY A 120 4.95 -16.70 29.24
C GLY A 120 6.37 -17.18 29.55
N PRO A 121 6.56 -18.46 29.89
CA PRO A 121 7.86 -19.01 30.29
C PRO A 121 8.89 -18.96 29.15
N THR A 122 10.17 -19.13 29.48
CA THR A 122 11.23 -19.28 28.49
C THR A 122 10.96 -20.48 27.58
N GLY A 123 11.36 -20.40 26.30
CA GLY A 123 11.14 -21.48 25.34
C GLY A 123 9.70 -21.68 24.85
N SER A 124 8.71 -20.92 25.32
CA SER A 124 7.31 -21.06 24.89
C SER A 124 7.01 -20.53 23.48
N GLY A 125 8.00 -20.16 22.67
CA GLY A 125 7.75 -19.72 21.29
C GLY A 125 7.19 -18.30 21.12
N LYS A 126 7.33 -17.41 22.11
CA LYS A 126 6.93 -15.98 21.99
C LYS A 126 7.55 -15.30 20.77
N THR A 127 8.86 -15.42 20.60
CA THR A 127 9.60 -14.86 19.46
C THR A 127 9.23 -15.55 18.14
N LEU A 128 8.89 -16.84 18.18
CA LEU A 128 8.45 -17.59 17.01
C LEU A 128 7.09 -17.07 16.51
N LEU A 129 6.14 -16.81 17.43
CA LEU A 129 4.84 -16.21 17.10
C LEU A 129 5.00 -14.90 16.33
N ALA A 130 5.83 -13.98 16.83
CA ALA A 130 6.07 -12.69 16.18
C ALA A 130 6.69 -12.85 14.78
N ARG A 131 7.71 -13.72 14.64
CA ARG A 131 8.37 -14.00 13.35
C ARG A 131 7.42 -14.60 12.32
N VAL A 132 6.61 -15.57 12.73
CA VAL A 132 5.65 -16.25 11.82
C VAL A 132 4.54 -15.27 11.41
N LEU A 133 4.07 -14.45 12.34
CA LEU A 133 3.08 -13.42 12.06
C LEU A 133 3.57 -12.43 10.98
N ALA A 134 4.80 -11.93 11.09
CA ALA A 134 5.38 -11.05 10.08
C ALA A 134 5.47 -11.72 8.69
N LYS A 135 5.86 -13.01 8.65
CA LYS A 135 5.89 -13.80 7.41
C LYS A 135 4.51 -13.99 6.79
N ILE A 136 3.48 -14.24 7.60
CA ILE A 136 2.11 -14.41 7.13
C ILE A 136 1.60 -13.14 6.44
N LEU A 137 2.00 -11.98 6.94
CA LEU A 137 1.50 -10.67 6.51
C LEU A 137 2.37 -10.01 5.44
N ASP A 138 3.54 -10.58 5.13
CA ASP A 138 4.53 -10.01 4.21
C ASP A 138 4.95 -8.57 4.56
N VAL A 139 5.22 -8.35 5.85
CA VAL A 139 5.61 -7.02 6.38
C VAL A 139 7.03 -7.04 6.94
N PRO A 140 7.74 -5.90 6.87
CA PRO A 140 9.06 -5.75 7.50
C PRO A 140 9.01 -6.09 8.99
N PHE A 141 10.05 -6.72 9.50
CA PHE A 141 10.11 -7.16 10.89
C PHE A 141 11.46 -6.82 11.51
N ALA A 142 11.45 -6.16 12.66
CA ALA A 142 12.63 -5.88 13.47
C ALA A 142 12.51 -6.57 14.83
N ILE A 143 13.64 -6.99 15.39
CA ILE A 143 13.71 -7.53 16.75
C ILE A 143 14.75 -6.71 17.51
N GLY A 144 14.38 -6.26 18.72
CA GLY A 144 15.26 -5.58 19.65
C GLY A 144 15.19 -6.23 21.03
N ASP A 145 16.31 -6.23 21.75
CA ASP A 145 16.36 -6.61 23.16
C ASP A 145 16.30 -5.35 24.02
N ALA A 146 15.25 -5.25 24.85
CA ALA A 146 15.08 -4.11 25.74
C ALA A 146 16.19 -4.01 26.80
N THR A 147 16.89 -5.09 27.12
CA THR A 147 18.02 -5.08 28.08
C THR A 147 19.25 -4.37 27.53
N CYS A 148 19.37 -4.25 26.20
CA CYS A 148 20.46 -3.56 25.53
C CYS A 148 20.17 -2.07 25.27
N LEU A 149 18.91 -1.63 25.49
CA LEU A 149 18.51 -0.23 25.32
C LEU A 149 18.98 0.57 26.53
N THR A 150 19.84 1.55 26.28
CA THR A 150 20.35 2.47 27.30
C THR A 150 19.85 3.88 27.05
N GLU A 151 19.83 4.71 28.09
CA GLU A 151 19.49 6.13 27.95
C GLU A 151 20.46 6.85 26.99
N ALA A 152 19.98 7.92 26.37
CA ALA A 152 20.72 8.69 25.38
C ALA A 152 22.11 9.10 25.90
N GLY A 153 23.16 8.74 25.16
CA GLY A 153 24.55 9.07 25.50
C GLY A 153 25.29 8.02 26.33
N TYR A 154 24.69 6.87 26.62
CA TYR A 154 25.39 5.71 27.19
C TYR A 154 25.77 4.67 26.14
N VAL A 155 26.74 3.80 26.45
CA VAL A 155 27.17 2.72 25.55
C VAL A 155 26.10 1.63 25.51
N GLY A 156 25.34 1.56 24.42
CA GLY A 156 24.25 0.60 24.22
C GLY A 156 23.61 0.72 22.84
N GLU A 157 22.56 -0.07 22.59
CA GLU A 157 21.79 0.02 21.36
C GLU A 157 20.73 1.12 21.50
N ASP A 158 20.65 2.05 20.54
CA ASP A 158 19.63 3.10 20.53
C ASP A 158 18.29 2.57 19.99
N VAL A 159 17.17 3.14 20.42
CA VAL A 159 15.84 2.92 19.85
C VAL A 159 15.83 3.24 18.35
N GLU A 160 16.63 4.22 17.91
CA GLU A 160 16.79 4.56 16.50
C GLU A 160 17.37 3.41 15.67
N ASN A 161 18.25 2.59 16.26
CA ASN A 161 18.80 1.41 15.56
C ASN A 161 17.71 0.37 15.28
N LEU A 162 16.69 0.27 16.13
CA LEU A 162 15.56 -0.64 15.90
C LEU A 162 14.72 -0.20 14.70
N LEU A 163 14.50 1.11 14.55
CA LEU A 163 13.86 1.69 13.37
C LEU A 163 14.73 1.54 12.12
N LEU A 164 16.04 1.70 12.25
CA LEU A 164 16.97 1.47 11.15
C LEU A 164 16.93 0.02 10.68
N LYS A 165 16.91 -0.96 11.61
CA LYS A 165 16.71 -2.38 11.28
C LYS A 165 15.40 -2.63 10.55
N LEU A 166 14.30 -2.01 10.99
CA LEU A 166 13.01 -2.14 10.32
C LEU A 166 13.04 -1.54 8.91
N LEU A 167 13.69 -0.39 8.75
CA LEU A 167 13.83 0.29 7.46
C LEU A 167 14.72 -0.50 6.49
N GLN A 168 15.79 -1.13 6.98
CA GLN A 168 16.61 -2.06 6.22
C GLN A 168 15.80 -3.29 5.79
N ALA A 169 14.99 -3.87 6.69
CA ALA A 169 14.08 -4.97 6.36
C ALA A 169 12.96 -4.58 5.38
N ALA A 170 12.75 -3.28 5.18
CA ALA A 170 11.81 -2.71 4.22
C ALA A 170 12.48 -2.25 2.92
N ASP A 171 13.75 -2.59 2.66
CA ASP A 171 14.54 -2.12 1.51
C ASP A 171 14.55 -0.58 1.40
N PHE A 172 14.61 0.11 2.55
CA PHE A 172 14.53 1.56 2.67
C PHE A 172 13.23 2.20 2.17
N ASN A 173 12.17 1.40 2.00
CA ASN A 173 10.85 1.90 1.65
C ASN A 173 10.09 2.35 2.89
N ILE A 174 9.91 3.67 3.03
CA ILE A 174 9.21 4.30 4.18
C ILE A 174 7.77 3.79 4.31
N ALA A 175 7.04 3.68 3.20
CA ALA A 175 5.64 3.24 3.22
C ALA A 175 5.51 1.78 3.68
N ARG A 176 6.45 0.90 3.29
CA ARG A 176 6.50 -0.47 3.81
C ARG A 176 6.92 -0.52 5.28
N ALA A 177 7.91 0.29 5.68
CA ALA A 177 8.39 0.34 7.06
C ALA A 177 7.30 0.80 8.04
N GLN A 178 6.42 1.72 7.64
CA GLN A 178 5.26 2.16 8.43
C GLN A 178 4.24 1.04 8.72
N GLN A 179 4.24 -0.01 7.89
CA GLN A 179 3.40 -1.21 8.06
C GLN A 179 4.13 -2.34 8.80
N GLY A 180 5.38 -2.11 9.21
CA GLY A 180 6.24 -3.12 9.82
C GLY A 180 5.86 -3.48 11.26
N ILE A 181 6.41 -4.60 11.72
CA ILE A 181 6.27 -5.10 13.08
C ILE A 181 7.62 -4.95 13.80
N ILE A 182 7.57 -4.46 15.03
CA ILE A 182 8.69 -4.39 15.97
C ILE A 182 8.36 -5.30 17.15
#